data_AF-A0A6J4UJS8-F1
#
_entry.id   AF-A0A6J4UJS8-F1
#
_cell.length_a   1.000
_cell.length_b   1.000
_cell.length_c   1.000
_cell.angle_alpha   90.00
_cell.angle_beta   90.00
_cell.angle_gamma   90.00
#
_symmetry.space_group_name_H-M   'P 1'
#
loop_
_entity.id
_entity.type
_entity.pdbx_description
1 polymer ?
#
loop_
_entity_poly.entity_id
_entity_poly.type
_entity_poly.pdbx_seq_one_letter_code
_entity_poly.pdbx_strand_id
1 'polypeptide(L)'
;MADSPRFDRNSVLAFVERLFTALGIPAGVNPDAARHLVLADERGVGSHGVARLPFYAARFRRGLIDPDAPLTIERETVSTMALDAHNGFGLVQGPKAMGLVIDRAEATGLCLA
;
A
#
# COMPACT_ATOMS: atom_id res chain seq x y z
N MET A 1 -32.44 4.64 -1.75
CA MET A 1 -31.01 4.38 -1.44
C MET A 1 -30.82 4.79 0.01
N ALA A 2 -30.44 3.87 0.88
CA ALA A 2 -30.34 4.16 2.31
C ALA A 2 -29.33 5.29 2.56
N ASP A 3 -29.66 6.20 3.48
CA ASP A 3 -28.80 7.31 3.89
C ASP A 3 -27.50 6.73 4.44
N SER A 4 -26.43 6.82 3.64
CA SER A 4 -25.15 6.21 4.00
C SER A 4 -24.40 7.21 4.89
N PRO A 5 -23.91 6.78 6.07
CA PRO A 5 -23.25 7.69 6.99
C PRO A 5 -22.04 8.34 6.33
N ARG A 6 -21.90 9.66 6.51
CA ARG A 6 -20.75 10.41 6.05
C ARG A 6 -19.74 10.51 7.18
N PHE A 7 -18.47 10.28 6.85
CA PHE A 7 -17.37 10.37 7.79
C PHE A 7 -16.41 11.48 7.34
N ASP A 8 -15.87 12.21 8.30
CA ASP A 8 -14.78 13.14 8.03
C ASP A 8 -13.52 12.39 7.58
N ARG A 9 -12.88 12.89 6.53
CA ARG A 9 -11.70 12.27 5.91
C ARG A 9 -10.58 12.03 6.91
N ASN A 10 -10.25 13.02 7.72
CA ASN A 10 -9.12 12.94 8.65
C ASN A 10 -9.42 11.96 9.79
N SER A 11 -10.69 11.88 10.21
CA SER A 11 -11.15 10.90 11.19
C SER A 11 -11.01 9.46 10.69
N VAL A 12 -11.33 9.22 9.40
CA VAL A 12 -11.12 7.92 8.76
C VAL A 12 -9.63 7.60 8.64
N LEU A 13 -8.82 8.56 8.18
CA LEU A 13 -7.38 8.39 8.05
C LEU A 13 -6.73 8.01 9.39
N ALA A 14 -7.02 8.76 10.44
CA ALA A 14 -6.50 8.49 11.78
C ALA A 14 -6.97 7.13 12.32
N PHE A 15 -8.18 6.68 11.98
CA PHE A 15 -8.65 5.34 12.34
C PHE A 15 -7.84 4.24 11.65
N VAL A 16 -7.62 4.38 10.34
CA VAL A 16 -6.82 3.42 9.55
C VAL A 16 -5.39 3.37 10.09
N GLU A 17 -4.79 4.52 10.39
CA GLU A 17 -3.44 4.60 10.94
C GLU A 17 -3.34 3.87 12.29
N ARG A 18 -4.26 4.13 13.23
CA ARG A 18 -4.26 3.42 14.52
C ARG A 18 -4.39 1.91 14.35
N LEU A 19 -5.22 1.47 13.41
CA LEU A 19 -5.39 0.05 13.11
C LEU A 19 -4.11 -0.57 12.56
N PHE A 20 -3.44 0.09 11.61
CA PHE A 20 -2.18 -0.36 11.05
C PHE A 20 -1.04 -0.39 12.07
N THR A 21 -0.95 0.59 12.96
CA THR A 21 -0.03 0.53 14.12
C THR A 21 -0.34 -0.67 15.01
N ALA A 22 -1.61 -0.94 15.31
CA ALA A 22 -2.01 -2.10 16.10
C ALA A 22 -1.74 -3.45 15.40
N LEU A 23 -1.58 -3.46 14.07
CA LEU A 23 -1.20 -4.62 13.27
C LEU A 23 0.32 -4.75 13.07
N GLY A 24 1.12 -3.85 13.66
CA GLY A 24 2.57 -3.91 13.63
C GLY A 24 3.22 -3.22 12.42
N ILE A 25 2.47 -2.44 11.64
CA ILE A 25 3.06 -1.66 10.53
C ILE A 25 3.89 -0.49 11.13
N PRO A 26 5.14 -0.28 10.70
CA PRO A 26 5.99 0.80 11.20
C PRO A 26 5.35 2.18 11.01
N ALA A 27 5.49 3.04 12.03
CA ALA A 27 4.90 4.38 12.04
C ALA A 27 5.34 5.26 10.85
N GLY A 28 6.52 5.01 10.28
CA GLY A 28 7.02 5.77 9.13
C GLY A 28 6.31 5.46 7.81
N VAL A 29 5.74 4.27 7.63
CA VAL A 29 5.06 3.84 6.37
C VAL A 29 3.55 3.76 6.50
N ASN A 30 3.04 3.74 7.73
CA ASN A 30 1.63 3.69 8.04
C ASN A 30 0.80 4.83 7.39
N PRO A 31 1.24 6.11 7.45
CA PRO A 31 0.45 7.21 6.89
C PRO A 31 0.18 7.05 5.39
N ASP A 32 1.16 6.58 4.62
CA ASP A 32 0.99 6.42 3.17
C ASP A 32 0.06 5.25 2.84
N ALA A 33 0.22 4.10 3.52
CA ALA A 33 -0.69 2.98 3.36
C ALA A 33 -2.15 3.36 3.71
N ALA A 34 -2.33 4.15 4.78
CA ALA A 34 -3.64 4.63 5.18
C ALA A 34 -4.25 5.58 4.14
N ARG A 35 -3.44 6.50 3.61
CA ARG A 35 -3.84 7.43 2.54
C ARG A 35 -4.30 6.71 1.29
N HIS A 36 -3.68 5.58 0.90
CA HIS A 36 -4.11 4.82 -0.27
C HIS A 36 -5.54 4.27 -0.17
N LEU A 37 -5.94 3.78 1.01
CA LEU A 37 -7.31 3.29 1.23
C LEU A 37 -8.31 4.44 1.22
N VAL A 38 -8.02 5.52 1.94
CA VAL A 38 -8.90 6.70 1.97
C VAL A 38 -9.05 7.29 0.56
N LEU A 39 -7.96 7.37 -0.21
CA LEU A 39 -7.98 7.87 -1.57
C LEU A 39 -8.84 7.01 -2.51
N ALA A 40 -8.88 5.69 -2.30
CA ALA A 40 -9.77 4.82 -3.08
C ALA A 40 -11.24 5.11 -2.78
N ASP A 41 -11.61 5.34 -1.52
CA ASP A 41 -12.96 5.76 -1.14
C ASP A 41 -13.32 7.15 -1.72
N GLU A 42 -12.40 8.11 -1.63
CA GLU A 42 -12.58 9.46 -2.20
C GLU A 42 -12.80 9.44 -3.73
N ARG A 43 -12.18 8.47 -4.41
CA ARG A 43 -12.35 8.24 -5.85
C ARG A 43 -13.62 7.45 -6.20
N GLY A 44 -14.43 7.09 -5.22
CA GLY A 44 -15.65 6.29 -5.42
C GLY A 44 -15.40 4.80 -5.67
N VAL A 45 -14.20 4.30 -5.35
CA VAL A 45 -13.81 2.89 -5.54
C VAL A 45 -13.84 2.17 -4.18
N GLY A 46 -15.02 2.14 -3.54
CA GLY A 46 -15.17 1.63 -2.18
C GLY A 46 -14.76 0.17 -1.98
N SER A 47 -14.77 -0.65 -3.04
CA SER A 47 -14.27 -2.02 -2.99
C SER A 47 -12.77 -2.13 -2.72
N HIS A 48 -12.01 -1.04 -2.90
CA HIS A 48 -10.56 -0.97 -2.70
C HIS A 48 -10.14 -0.01 -1.57
N GLY A 49 -11.10 0.68 -0.92
CA GLY A 49 -10.84 1.59 0.19
C GLY A 49 -10.92 0.92 1.56
N VAL A 50 -11.45 1.60 2.57
CA VAL A 50 -11.45 1.11 3.97
C VAL A 50 -12.21 -0.20 4.17
N ALA A 51 -13.10 -0.56 3.24
CA ALA A 51 -13.75 -1.88 3.23
C ALA A 51 -12.75 -3.05 3.17
N ARG A 52 -11.50 -2.81 2.76
CA ARG A 52 -10.41 -3.82 2.73
C ARG A 52 -9.75 -4.07 4.08
N LEU A 53 -9.98 -3.24 5.09
CA LEU A 53 -9.33 -3.36 6.40
C LEU A 53 -9.52 -4.73 7.07
N PRO A 54 -10.72 -5.35 7.09
CA PRO A 54 -10.88 -6.69 7.68
C PRO A 54 -10.03 -7.75 6.98
N PHE A 55 -9.91 -7.66 5.64
CA PHE A 55 -9.07 -8.55 4.85
C PHE A 55 -7.59 -8.40 5.21
N TYR A 56 -7.07 -7.17 5.24
CA TYR A 56 -5.67 -6.94 5.62
C TYR A 56 -5.40 -7.37 7.07
N ALA A 57 -6.26 -7.01 8.01
CA ALA A 57 -6.13 -7.41 9.41
C ALA A 57 -6.08 -8.93 9.58
N ALA A 58 -6.93 -9.67 8.86
CA ALA A 58 -6.90 -11.14 8.88
C ALA A 58 -5.58 -11.70 8.34
N ARG A 59 -4.99 -11.09 7.31
CA ARG A 59 -3.71 -11.54 6.75
C ARG A 59 -2.52 -11.22 7.66
N PHE A 60 -2.46 -10.02 8.23
CA PHE A 60 -1.44 -9.66 9.23
C PHE A 60 -1.47 -10.61 10.42
N ARG A 61 -2.66 -10.86 11.00
CA ARG A 61 -2.80 -11.80 12.14
C ARG A 61 -2.37 -13.23 11.81
N ARG A 62 -2.43 -13.64 10.54
CA ARG A 62 -2.02 -14.97 10.07
C ARG A 62 -0.54 -15.03 9.66
N GLY A 63 0.22 -13.94 9.82
CA GLY A 63 1.61 -13.85 9.34
C GLY A 63 1.73 -13.92 7.81
N LEU A 64 0.65 -13.61 7.09
CA LEU A 64 0.61 -13.64 5.62
C LEU A 64 0.99 -12.31 4.99
N ILE A 65 1.40 -11.33 5.78
CA ILE A 65 1.99 -10.07 5.33
C ILE A 65 3.12 -9.78 6.32
N ASP A 66 4.32 -9.53 5.79
CA ASP A 66 5.45 -9.06 6.58
C ASP A 66 5.46 -7.51 6.56
N PRO A 67 5.22 -6.83 7.69
CA PRO A 67 5.21 -5.36 7.75
C PRO A 67 6.59 -4.73 7.53
N ASP A 68 7.67 -5.50 7.74
CA ASP A 68 9.06 -5.04 7.70
C ASP A 68 9.83 -5.58 6.47
N ALA A 69 9.14 -6.28 5.57
CA ALA A 69 9.76 -6.89 4.40
C ALA A 69 10.55 -5.88 3.54
N PRO A 70 11.75 -6.25 3.08
CA PRO A 70 12.47 -5.45 2.09
C PRO A 70 11.82 -5.58 0.70
N LEU A 71 12.19 -4.66 -0.19
CA LEU A 71 11.96 -4.77 -1.63
C LEU A 71 13.30 -5.01 -2.29
N THR A 72 13.53 -6.20 -2.85
CA THR A 72 14.79 -6.55 -3.51
C THR A 72 14.63 -6.54 -5.03
N ILE A 73 15.73 -6.25 -5.72
CA ILE A 73 15.85 -6.42 -7.17
C ILE A 73 16.52 -7.76 -7.40
N GLU A 74 15.75 -8.74 -7.88
CA GLU A 74 16.24 -10.09 -8.18
C GLU A 74 17.01 -10.13 -9.51
N ARG A 75 16.57 -9.30 -10.46
CA ARG A 75 17.19 -9.16 -11.78
C ARG A 75 16.90 -7.79 -12.35
N GLU A 76 17.84 -7.25 -13.11
CA GLU A 76 17.62 -6.02 -13.86
C GLU A 76 18.28 -6.07 -15.25
N THR A 77 17.72 -5.28 -16.16
CA THR A 77 18.32 -4.89 -17.44
C THR A 77 18.30 -3.36 -17.52
N VAL A 78 18.64 -2.80 -18.69
CA VAL A 78 18.57 -1.36 -18.93
C VAL A 78 17.17 -0.81 -18.63
N SER A 79 16.10 -1.50 -19.03
CA SER A 79 14.73 -1.00 -18.95
C SER A 79 13.74 -1.99 -18.32
N THR A 80 14.23 -3.04 -17.64
CA THR A 80 13.37 -3.96 -16.90
C THR A 80 13.95 -4.33 -15.54
N MET A 81 13.10 -4.61 -14.58
CA MET A 81 13.46 -5.14 -13.26
C MET A 81 12.54 -6.31 -12.91
N ALA A 82 13.02 -7.22 -12.07
CA ALA A 82 12.19 -8.22 -11.40
C ALA A 82 12.35 -7.99 -9.90
N LEU A 83 11.24 -7.74 -9.21
CA LEU A 83 11.23 -7.37 -7.80
C LEU A 83 10.64 -8.48 -6.94
N ASP A 84 11.28 -8.79 -5.81
CA ASP A 84 10.66 -9.57 -4.73
C ASP A 84 10.35 -8.63 -3.55
N ALA A 85 9.08 -8.62 -3.17
CA ALA A 85 8.59 -7.85 -2.03
C ALA A 85 8.58 -8.67 -0.73
N HIS A 86 9.04 -9.93 -0.77
CA HIS A 86 9.10 -10.88 0.34
C HIS A 86 7.81 -10.94 1.16
N ASN A 87 6.68 -11.03 0.45
CA ASN A 87 5.35 -11.04 1.04
C ASN A 87 5.02 -9.78 1.88
N GLY A 88 5.67 -8.66 1.54
CA GLY A 88 5.48 -7.37 2.15
C GLY A 88 4.12 -6.75 1.87
N PHE A 89 3.76 -5.72 2.63
CA PHE A 89 2.46 -5.09 2.49
C PHE A 89 2.35 -4.33 1.16
N GLY A 90 1.48 -4.78 0.25
CA GLY A 90 1.36 -4.19 -1.09
C GLY A 90 1.08 -2.68 -1.12
N LEU A 91 0.38 -2.12 -0.13
CA LEU A 91 0.16 -0.67 -0.02
C LEU A 91 1.43 0.12 0.32
N VAL A 92 2.48 -0.55 0.78
CA VAL A 92 3.81 0.00 1.05
C VAL A 92 4.78 -0.36 -0.07
N GLN A 93 4.75 -1.61 -0.54
CA GLN A 93 5.71 -2.10 -1.54
C GLN A 93 5.43 -1.60 -2.95
N GLY A 94 4.15 -1.43 -3.33
CA GLY A 94 3.77 -0.91 -4.64
C GLY A 94 4.34 0.49 -4.94
N PRO A 95 4.14 1.49 -4.06
CA PRO A 95 4.73 2.81 -4.23
C PRO A 95 6.26 2.80 -4.29
N LYS A 96 6.94 1.99 -3.47
CA LYS A 96 8.39 1.82 -3.52
C LYS A 96 8.86 1.27 -4.88
N ALA A 97 8.21 0.21 -5.36
CA ALA A 97 8.48 -0.38 -6.66
C ALA A 97 8.25 0.63 -7.80
N MET A 98 7.15 1.39 -7.72
CA MET A 98 6.85 2.43 -8.72
C MET A 98 7.91 3.53 -8.74
N GLY A 99 8.45 3.93 -7.57
CA GLY A 99 9.58 4.87 -7.50
C GLY A 99 10.79 4.38 -8.30
N LEU A 100 11.22 3.12 -8.07
CA LEU A 100 12.33 2.52 -8.82
C LEU A 100 12.07 2.50 -10.34
N VAL A 101 10.84 2.20 -10.75
CA VAL A 101 10.44 2.14 -12.16
C VAL A 101 10.49 3.54 -12.80
N ILE A 102 9.97 4.57 -12.11
CA ILE A 102 10.00 5.94 -12.59
C ILE A 102 11.44 6.42 -12.74
N ASP A 103 12.27 6.25 -11.70
CA ASP A 103 13.68 6.66 -11.71
C ASP A 103 14.45 6.05 -12.90
N ARG A 104 14.19 4.77 -13.20
CA ARG A 104 14.81 4.11 -14.35
C ARG A 104 14.25 4.62 -15.68
N ALA A 105 12.93 4.79 -15.78
CA ALA A 105 12.29 5.30 -16.98
C ALA A 105 12.77 6.71 -17.35
N GLU A 106 13.11 7.56 -16.37
CA GLU A 106 13.71 8.88 -16.63
C GLU A 106 15.05 8.77 -17.39
N ALA A 107 15.85 7.75 -17.12
CA ALA A 107 17.14 7.54 -17.77
C ALA A 107 17.04 6.81 -19.12
N THR A 108 16.02 5.96 -19.31
CA THR A 108 15.96 5.02 -20.45
C THR A 108 14.77 5.22 -21.37
N GLY A 109 13.86 6.14 -21.04
CA GLY A 109 12.61 6.42 -21.75
C GLY A 109 11.46 5.47 -21.43
N LEU A 110 11.74 4.26 -20.95
CA LEU A 110 10.74 3.30 -20.45
C LEU A 110 11.35 2.38 -19.38
N CYS A 111 10.54 1.94 -18.43
CA CYS A 111 10.89 0.84 -17.53
C CYS A 111 9.66 -0.04 -17.21
N LEU A 112 9.88 -1.34 -17.02
CA LEU A 112 8.90 -2.30 -16.53
C LEU A 112 9.48 -3.05 -15.32
N ALA A 113 8.67 -3.29 -14.28
CA ALA A 113 9.02 -4.14 -13.15
C ALA A 113 7.95 -5.20 -12.89
#